data_AF-A0A6M0HPJ4-F1
#
_entry.id   AF-A0A6M0HPJ4-F1
#
_cell.length_a   1.000
_cell.length_b   1.000
_cell.length_c   1.000
_cell.angle_alpha   90.00
_cell.angle_beta   90.00
_cell.angle_gamma   90.00
#
_symmetry.space_group_name_H-M   'P 1'
#
loop_
_entity.id
_entity.type
_entity.pdbx_description
1 polymer ?
#
loop_
_entity_poly.entity_id
_entity_poly.type
_entity_poly.pdbx_seq_one_letter_code
_entity_poly.pdbx_strand_id
1 'polypeptide(L)'
;MTVSPEDLAAAGRLLLGETWKRPMARMLGPHHPDGARDSIDPRAPFRWARGPDRDEPDNNKGRPVPPWVAPVLARLLAEHGEACLALAARLKGK
;
A
#
# COMPACT_ATOMS: atom_id res chain seq x y z
N MET A 1 13.83 -6.23 -1.32
CA MET A 1 13.80 -4.75 -1.40
C MET A 1 12.94 -4.24 -0.26
N THR A 2 13.45 -3.33 0.56
CA THR A 2 12.70 -2.65 1.62
C THR A 2 11.98 -1.45 1.05
N VAL A 3 10.66 -1.34 1.29
CA VAL A 3 9.86 -0.17 0.89
C VAL A 3 10.02 0.91 1.94
N SER A 4 10.40 2.12 1.51
CA SER A 4 10.46 3.27 2.40
C SER A 4 9.04 3.73 2.78
N PRO A 5 8.84 4.42 3.91
CA PRO A 5 7.55 5.03 4.24
C PRO A 5 7.03 5.99 3.16
N GLU A 6 7.94 6.64 2.44
CA GLU A 6 7.64 7.57 1.34
C GLU A 6 7.12 6.82 0.11
N ASP A 7 7.79 5.75 -0.30
CA ASP A 7 7.35 4.90 -1.42
C ASP A 7 5.98 4.26 -1.11
N LEU A 8 5.78 3.81 0.13
CA LEU A 8 4.50 3.29 0.59
C LEU A 8 3.39 4.34 0.46
N ALA A 9 3.68 5.59 0.86
CA ALA A 9 2.72 6.68 0.78
C ALA A 9 2.40 7.07 -0.67
N ALA A 10 3.41 7.10 -1.54
CA ALA A 10 3.23 7.34 -2.97
C ALA A 10 2.36 6.25 -3.61
N ALA A 11 2.70 4.98 -3.39
CA ALA A 11 1.91 3.85 -3.87
C ALA A 11 0.47 3.88 -3.35
N GLY A 12 0.29 4.15 -2.06
CA GLY A 12 -1.02 4.28 -1.44
C GLY A 12 -1.87 5.38 -2.07
N ARG A 13 -1.31 6.57 -2.28
CA ARG A 13 -2.03 7.68 -2.93
C ARG A 13 -2.44 7.37 -4.36
N LEU A 14 -1.55 6.75 -5.14
CA LEU A 14 -1.86 6.38 -6.52
C LEU A 14 -2.99 5.35 -6.59
N LEU A 15 -2.96 4.34 -5.73
CA LEU A 15 -3.94 3.24 -5.76
C LEU A 15 -5.28 3.58 -5.10
N LEU A 16 -5.26 4.38 -4.03
CA LEU A 16 -6.39 4.52 -3.10
C LEU A 16 -6.74 5.98 -2.75
N GLY A 17 -6.02 6.96 -3.29
CA GLY A 17 -6.22 8.39 -3.01
C GLY A 17 -5.65 8.86 -1.68
N GLU A 18 -5.97 10.10 -1.28
CA GLU A 18 -5.36 10.74 -0.10
C GLU A 18 -5.64 10.01 1.23
N THR A 19 -6.76 9.30 1.32
CA THR A 19 -7.16 8.54 2.52
C THR A 19 -6.68 7.09 2.50
N TRP A 20 -5.59 6.79 1.79
CA TRP A 20 -5.09 5.44 1.49
C TRP A 20 -4.83 4.50 2.67
N LYS A 21 -4.49 5.01 3.86
CA LYS A 21 -3.98 4.19 4.97
C LYS A 21 -4.98 3.13 5.45
N ARG A 22 -6.26 3.49 5.62
CA ARG A 22 -7.30 2.52 6.04
C ARG A 22 -7.65 1.53 4.91
N PRO A 23 -7.96 1.97 3.67
CA PRO A 23 -8.26 1.06 2.58
C PRO A 23 -7.11 0.11 2.23
N MET A 24 -5.85 0.54 2.42
CA MET A 24 -4.69 -0.29 2.13
C MET A 24 -4.68 -1.59 2.94
N ALA A 25 -5.17 -1.58 4.19
CA ALA A 25 -5.23 -2.78 4.99
C ALA A 25 -6.14 -3.86 4.37
N ARG A 26 -7.26 -3.44 3.78
CA ARG A 26 -8.18 -4.34 3.05
C ARG A 26 -7.58 -4.78 1.72
N MET A 27 -6.99 -3.85 0.98
CA MET A 27 -6.33 -4.14 -0.31
C MET A 27 -5.23 -5.20 -0.18
N LEU A 28 -4.46 -5.17 0.91
CA LEU A 28 -3.36 -6.11 1.14
C LEU A 28 -3.79 -7.45 1.74
N GLY A 29 -4.98 -7.54 2.33
CA GLY A 29 -5.48 -8.75 3.00
C GLY A 29 -5.44 -10.01 2.11
N PRO A 30 -5.96 -9.96 0.87
CA PRO A 30 -5.93 -11.10 -0.04
C PRO A 30 -4.53 -11.60 -0.43
N HIS A 31 -3.50 -10.78 -0.23
CA HIS A 31 -2.11 -11.07 -0.60
C HIS A 31 -1.24 -11.46 0.60
N HIS A 32 -1.84 -11.66 1.78
CA HIS A 32 -1.10 -11.97 2.99
C HIS A 32 -0.37 -13.34 2.89
N PRO A 33 0.91 -13.45 3.29
CA PRO A 33 1.69 -14.68 3.14
C PRO A 33 1.12 -15.89 3.91
N ASP A 34 0.58 -15.67 5.11
CA ASP A 34 -0.05 -16.72 5.92
C ASP A 34 -1.50 -17.05 5.48
N GLY A 35 -1.84 -16.76 4.22
CA GLY A 35 -3.17 -17.00 3.67
C GLY A 35 -4.03 -15.75 3.54
N ALA A 36 -4.79 -15.73 2.44
CA ALA A 36 -5.72 -14.67 2.07
C ALA A 36 -6.74 -14.40 3.18
N ARG A 37 -7.02 -13.11 3.41
CA ARG A 37 -7.97 -12.63 4.43
C ARG A 37 -8.59 -11.32 3.98
N ASP A 38 -9.71 -10.94 4.59
CA ASP A 38 -10.42 -9.71 4.21
C ASP A 38 -9.62 -8.43 4.46
N SER A 39 -8.73 -8.45 5.46
CA SER A 39 -7.89 -7.32 5.83
C SER A 39 -6.72 -7.76 6.70
N ILE A 40 -5.60 -7.03 6.62
CA ILE A 40 -4.57 -7.03 7.68
C ILE A 40 -4.99 -6.09 8.83
N ASP A 41 -4.16 -5.94 9.86
CA ASP A 41 -4.39 -4.95 10.94
C ASP A 41 -4.59 -3.54 10.33
N PRO A 42 -5.76 -2.90 10.53
CA PRO A 42 -6.06 -1.57 10.01
C PRO A 42 -5.09 -0.47 10.47
N ARG A 43 -4.37 -0.68 11.57
CA ARG A 43 -3.35 0.24 12.08
C ARG A 43 -1.98 0.03 11.43
N ALA A 44 -1.75 -1.09 10.73
CA ALA A 44 -0.44 -1.40 10.18
C ALA A 44 0.03 -0.37 9.15
N PRO A 45 -0.76 0.05 8.14
CA PRO A 45 -0.34 1.08 7.19
C PRO A 45 0.00 2.43 7.84
N PHE A 46 -0.65 2.77 8.97
CA PHE A 46 -0.33 3.96 9.75
C PHE A 46 1.04 3.86 10.42
N ARG A 47 1.35 2.71 11.02
CA ARG A 47 2.65 2.47 11.67
C ARG A 47 3.77 2.37 10.65
N TRP A 48 3.49 1.81 9.47
CA TRP A 48 4.44 1.74 8.37
C TRP A 48 4.78 3.11 7.80
N ALA A 49 3.77 3.96 7.57
CA ALA A 49 3.96 5.32 7.12
C ALA A 49 4.76 6.20 8.09
N ARG A 50 4.82 5.83 9.38
CA ARG A 50 5.61 6.56 10.39
C ARG A 50 7.09 6.21 10.36
N GLY A 51 7.46 5.01 9.88
CA GLY A 51 8.82 4.48 9.96
C GLY A 51 9.24 4.05 11.38
N PRO A 52 10.34 3.29 11.53
CA PRO A 52 10.79 2.74 12.82
C PRO A 52 11.39 3.78 13.80
N ASP A 53 11.77 4.97 13.32
CA ASP A 53 12.65 5.92 14.03
C ASP A 53 11.90 6.93 14.91
N ARG A 54 10.87 6.50 15.63
CA ARG A 54 10.17 7.39 16.56
C ARG A 54 10.35 6.90 17.99
N ASP A 55 10.91 7.75 18.83
CA ASP A 55 10.92 7.66 20.31
C ASP A 55 9.49 7.87 20.84
N GLU A 56 8.54 7.07 20.35
CA GLU A 56 7.14 7.08 20.77
C GLU A 56 6.90 5.92 21.75
N PRO A 57 6.00 6.10 22.74
CA PRO A 57 5.58 5.01 23.63
C PRO A 57 5.07 3.80 22.84
N ASP A 58 5.35 2.62 23.38
CA ASP A 58 5.42 1.32 22.69
C ASP A 58 4.16 0.91 21.89
N ASN A 59 3.00 1.40 22.31
CA ASN A 59 1.71 1.11 21.70
C ASN A 59 1.40 1.90 20.40
N ASN A 60 2.17 2.95 20.07
CA ASN A 60 2.02 3.70 18.82
C ASN A 60 3.29 3.75 17.96
N LYS A 61 4.31 2.97 18.33
CA LYS A 61 5.59 2.95 17.63
C LYS A 61 5.43 2.61 16.15
N GLY A 62 6.08 3.38 15.29
CA GLY A 62 6.15 3.07 13.86
C GLY A 62 6.92 1.76 13.63
N ARG A 63 6.63 1.11 12.50
CA ARG A 63 7.19 -0.22 12.19
C ARG A 63 7.72 -0.24 10.76
N PRO A 64 8.75 -1.03 10.45
CA PRO A 64 9.17 -1.24 9.08
C PRO A 64 8.05 -1.90 8.26
N VAL A 65 8.04 -1.62 6.96
CA VAL A 65 7.16 -2.29 6.01
C VAL A 65 7.61 -3.75 5.86
N PRO A 66 6.71 -4.75 6.01
CA PRO A 66 7.07 -6.14 5.78
C PRO A 66 7.57 -6.39 4.35
N PRO A 67 8.57 -7.26 4.12
CA PRO A 67 9.16 -7.48 2.80
C PRO A 67 8.19 -7.95 1.70
N TRP A 68 7.10 -8.65 2.09
CA TRP A 68 6.09 -9.14 1.15
C TRP A 68 5.21 -8.03 0.55
N VAL A 69 5.12 -6.87 1.20
CA VAL A 69 4.29 -5.75 0.73
C VAL A 69 4.87 -5.15 -0.55
N ALA A 70 6.20 -5.10 -0.67
CA ALA A 70 6.89 -4.52 -1.82
C ALA A 70 6.50 -5.15 -3.17
N PRO A 71 6.62 -6.48 -3.37
CA PRO A 71 6.22 -7.11 -4.64
C PRO A 71 4.72 -7.00 -4.90
N VAL A 72 3.88 -6.99 -3.86
CA VAL A 72 2.43 -6.81 -4.00
C VAL A 72 2.10 -5.40 -4.53
N LEU A 73 2.69 -4.35 -3.92
CA LEU A 73 2.47 -2.97 -4.38
C LEU A 73 2.99 -2.76 -5.80
N ALA A 74 4.16 -3.31 -6.13
CA ALA A 74 4.71 -3.21 -7.49
C ALA A 74 3.75 -3.83 -8.53
N ARG A 75 3.21 -5.02 -8.24
CA ARG A 75 2.22 -5.68 -9.09
C ARG A 75 0.94 -4.84 -9.24
N LEU A 76 0.37 -4.39 -8.12
CA LEU A 76 -0.88 -3.62 -8.14
C LEU A 76 -0.73 -2.27 -8.87
N LEU A 77 0.43 -1.60 -8.72
CA LEU A 77 0.73 -0.37 -9.45
C LEU A 77 0.85 -0.61 -10.95
N ALA A 78 1.47 -1.71 -11.37
CA ALA A 78 1.54 -2.08 -12.78
C ALA A 78 0.14 -2.35 -13.35
N GLU A 79 -0.68 -3.14 -12.66
CA GLU A 79 -2.08 -3.42 -13.04
C GLU A 79 -2.90 -2.12 -13.14
N HIS A 80 -2.74 -1.19 -12.19
CA HIS A 80 -3.39 0.10 -12.20
C HIS A 80 -2.93 0.99 -13.38
N GLY A 81 -1.64 0.99 -13.68
CA GLY A 81 -1.06 1.71 -14.82
C GLY A 81 -1.64 1.24 -16.16
N GLU A 82 -1.71 -0.08 -16.37
CA GLU A 82 -2.32 -0.67 -17.56
C GLU A 82 -3.80 -0.29 -17.71
N ALA A 83 -4.56 -0.32 -16.61
CA ALA A 83 -5.97 0.09 -16.62
C ALA A 83 -6.13 1.58 -17.00
N CYS A 84 -5.25 2.44 -16.50
CA CYS A 84 -5.24 3.87 -16.84
C CYS A 84 -4.90 4.11 -18.31
N LEU A 85 -3.90 3.41 -18.86
CA LEU A 85 -3.53 3.49 -20.28
C LEU A 85 -4.67 3.03 -21.18
N ALA A 86 -5.31 1.91 -20.84
CA ALA A 86 -6.47 1.39 -21.56
C ALA A 86 -7.62 2.41 -21.55
N LEU A 87 -7.91 3.03 -20.40
CA LEU A 87 -8.93 4.08 -20.30
C LEU A 87 -8.59 5.29 -21.18
N ALA A 88 -7.34 5.75 -21.15
CA ALA A 88 -6.87 6.88 -21.95
C ALA A 88 -7.00 6.61 -23.45
N ALA A 89 -6.66 5.41 -23.91
CA ALA A 89 -6.83 5.02 -25.32
C ALA A 89 -8.30 5.06 -25.77
N ARG A 90 -9.22 4.56 -24.94
CA ARG A 90 -10.67 4.63 -25.23
C ARG A 90 -11.20 6.06 -25.30
N LEU A 91 -10.65 6.97 -24.49
CA LEU A 91 -11.08 8.38 -24.48
C LEU A 91 -10.52 9.16 -25.67
N LYS A 92 -9.32 8.83 -26.17
CA LYS A 92 -8.74 9.44 -27.38
C LYS A 92 -9.41 8.98 -28.68
N GLY A 93 -10.00 7.80 -28.69
CA GLY A 93 -10.74 7.27 -29.84
C GLY A 93 -12.19 7.76 -29.95
N LYS A 94 -12.61 8.71 -29.10
CA LYS A 94 -13.87 9.45 -29.20
C LYS A 94 -13.58 10.86 -29.70
#